data_AF-A0A9D6TP03-F1
#
_entry.id   AF-A0A9D6TP03-F1
#
_cell.length_a   1.000
_cell.length_b   1.000
_cell.length_c   1.000
_cell.angle_alpha   90.00
_cell.angle_beta   90.00
_cell.angle_gamma   90.00
#
_symmetry.space_group_name_H-M   'P 1'
#
loop_
_entity.id
_entity.type
_entity.pdbx_description
1 polymer ?
#
loop_
_entity_poly.entity_id
_entity_poly.type
_entity_poly.pdbx_seq_one_letter_code
_entity_poly.pdbx_strand_id
1 'polypeptide(L)'
;MRAPLHYRFATGAVVDSVSTMPSTAELVKLPVAERIALIDELWASIGEEDLPVEPAQVNEARTRWQELKANPSLGLSYDELKARLG
;
A
#
# COMPACT_ATOMS: atom_id res chain seq x y z
N MET A 1 4.34 5.34 -30.92
CA MET A 1 2.97 5.90 -31.10
C MET A 1 1.96 4.81 -30.82
N ARG A 2 1.19 4.91 -29.74
CA ARG A 2 0.06 4.03 -29.43
C ARG A 2 -1.19 4.91 -29.29
N ALA A 3 -2.25 4.56 -30.00
CA ALA A 3 -3.47 5.35 -30.11
C ALA A 3 -4.28 5.35 -28.80
N PRO A 4 -5.00 6.44 -28.46
CA PRO A 4 -5.88 6.48 -27.31
C PRO A 4 -7.15 5.67 -27.55
N LEU A 5 -7.61 4.95 -26.53
CA LEU A 5 -8.86 4.19 -26.54
C LEU A 5 -10.03 5.17 -26.42
N HIS A 6 -10.74 5.39 -27.53
CA HIS A 6 -11.97 6.18 -27.54
C HIS A 6 -13.13 5.33 -27.00
N TYR A 7 -13.52 5.56 -25.74
CA TYR A 7 -14.79 5.07 -25.23
C TYR A 7 -15.91 6.02 -25.66
N ARG A 8 -16.84 5.52 -26.48
CA ARG A 8 -17.96 6.29 -27.01
C ARG A 8 -19.20 5.95 -26.19
N PHE A 9 -19.57 6.82 -25.25
CA PHE A 9 -20.85 6.72 -24.55
C PHE A 9 -21.93 7.45 -25.32
N ALA A 10 -22.99 6.74 -25.68
CA ALA A 10 -24.18 7.31 -26.29
C ALA A 10 -24.97 8.10 -25.25
N THR A 11 -25.32 9.34 -25.64
CA THR A 11 -26.46 10.15 -25.17
C THR A 11 -26.67 10.29 -23.65
N GLY A 12 -26.25 11.44 -23.14
CA GLY A 12 -27.13 12.35 -22.40
C GLY A 12 -27.74 11.84 -21.09
N ALA A 13 -26.92 11.76 -20.05
CA ALA A 13 -27.32 12.11 -18.69
C ALA A 13 -26.06 12.51 -17.92
N VAL A 14 -26.07 13.71 -17.35
CA VAL A 14 -25.03 14.18 -16.43
C VAL A 14 -25.08 13.27 -15.21
N VAL A 15 -24.15 12.31 -15.13
CA VAL A 15 -23.90 11.59 -13.88
C VAL A 15 -22.82 12.38 -13.15
N ASP A 16 -23.25 13.14 -12.15
CA ASP A 16 -22.37 13.62 -11.08
C ASP A 16 -21.76 12.38 -10.42
N SER A 17 -20.61 11.94 -10.93
CA SER A 17 -19.89 10.80 -10.38
C SER A 17 -19.13 11.29 -9.15
N VAL A 18 -19.81 11.30 -8.00
CA VAL A 18 -19.11 11.21 -6.72
C VAL A 18 -18.45 9.83 -6.73
N SER A 19 -17.19 9.79 -7.15
CA SER A 19 -16.38 8.58 -7.21
C SER A 19 -16.24 8.05 -5.79
N THR A 20 -17.14 7.13 -5.43
CA THR A 20 -17.11 6.48 -4.11
C THR A 20 -15.91 5.53 -4.14
N MET A 21 -14.90 5.82 -3.32
CA MET A 21 -13.76 4.92 -3.15
C MET A 21 -14.31 3.54 -2.72
N PRO A 22 -13.92 2.44 -3.40
CA PRO A 22 -14.37 1.11 -3.04
C PRO A 22 -14.02 0.83 -1.58
N SER A 23 -14.96 0.26 -0.85
CA SER A 23 -14.72 -0.15 0.54
C SER A 23 -13.68 -1.27 0.58
N THR A 24 -12.96 -1.41 1.69
CA THR A 24 -12.01 -2.52 1.87
C THR A 24 -12.70 -3.89 1.68
N ALA A 25 -13.97 -4.01 2.07
CA ALA A 25 -14.78 -5.21 1.90
C ALA A 25 -15.03 -5.57 0.42
N GLU A 26 -15.00 -4.59 -0.49
CA GLU A 26 -15.09 -4.81 -1.93
C GLU A 26 -13.72 -5.13 -2.53
N LEU A 27 -12.66 -4.46 -2.07
CA LEU A 27 -11.29 -4.71 -2.53
C LEU A 27 -10.81 -6.13 -2.23
N VAL A 28 -11.19 -6.70 -1.08
CA VAL A 28 -10.81 -8.09 -0.75
C VAL A 28 -11.50 -9.15 -1.63
N LYS A 29 -12.57 -8.80 -2.34
CA LYS A 29 -13.27 -9.71 -3.28
C LYS A 29 -12.53 -9.85 -4.61
N LEU A 30 -11.64 -8.92 -4.95
CA LEU A 30 -10.81 -9.01 -6.15
C LEU A 30 -9.94 -10.28 -6.09
N PRO A 31 -9.62 -10.90 -7.24
CA PRO A 31 -8.61 -11.96 -7.32
C PRO A 31 -7.29 -11.53 -6.67
N VAL A 32 -6.56 -12.49 -6.08
CA VAL A 32 -5.28 -12.21 -5.39
C VAL A 32 -4.32 -11.41 -6.27
N ALA A 33 -4.20 -11.78 -7.55
CA ALA A 33 -3.32 -11.11 -8.50
C ALA A 33 -3.72 -9.64 -8.74
N GLU A 34 -5.02 -9.35 -8.82
CA GLU A 34 -5.52 -7.98 -9.00
C GLU A 34 -5.30 -7.14 -7.74
N ARG A 35 -5.43 -7.73 -6.55
CA ARG A 35 -5.11 -7.03 -5.29
C ARG A 35 -3.63 -6.68 -5.21
N ILE A 36 -2.75 -7.58 -5.61
CA ILE A 36 -1.31 -7.32 -5.64
C ILE A 36 -1.00 -6.20 -6.63
N ALA A 37 -1.54 -6.27 -7.86
CA ALA A 37 -1.33 -5.22 -8.86
C ALA A 37 -1.83 -3.85 -8.38
N LEU A 38 -2.98 -3.82 -7.69
CA LEU A 38 -3.51 -2.59 -7.09
C LEU A 38 -2.62 -2.07 -5.96
N ILE A 39 -2.11 -2.94 -5.09
CA ILE A 39 -1.15 -2.54 -4.04
C ILE A 39 0.10 -1.92 -4.67
N ASP A 40 0.65 -2.54 -5.72
CA ASP A 40 1.84 -2.06 -6.41
C ASP A 40 1.59 -0.69 -7.06
N GLU A 41 0.43 -0.49 -7.70
CA GLU A 41 0.05 0.79 -8.31
C GLU A 41 -0.15 1.88 -7.25
N LEU A 42 -0.86 1.57 -6.17
CA LEU A 42 -1.08 2.50 -5.06
C LEU A 42 0.25 2.87 -4.38
N TRP A 43 1.13 1.89 -4.16
CA TRP A 43 2.45 2.14 -3.60
C TRP A 43 3.30 3.03 -4.51
N ALA A 44 3.30 2.77 -5.82
CA ALA A 44 4.04 3.57 -6.80
C ALA A 44 3.48 4.98 -6.97
N SER A 45 2.23 5.22 -6.54
CA SER A 45 1.62 6.56 -6.58
C SER A 45 2.10 7.49 -5.46
N ILE A 46 2.75 6.95 -4.43
CA ILE A 46 3.27 7.73 -3.29
C ILE A 46 4.71 8.17 -3.62
N GLY A 47 4.96 9.48 -3.66
CA GLY A 47 6.29 10.04 -3.89
C GLY A 47 7.19 9.93 -2.66
N GLU A 48 8.51 10.02 -2.86
CA GLU A 48 9.45 10.08 -1.73
C GLU A 48 9.24 11.35 -0.89
N GLU A 49 8.84 12.44 -1.53
CA GLU A 49 8.49 13.71 -0.90
C GLU A 49 7.27 13.63 0.03
N ASP A 50 6.37 12.68 -0.20
CA ASP A 50 5.18 12.45 0.63
C ASP A 50 5.51 11.66 1.91
N LEU A 51 6.71 11.05 1.95
CA LEU A 51 7.20 10.21 3.04
C LEU A 51 8.52 10.78 3.60
N PRO A 52 8.52 11.99 4.17
CA PRO A 52 9.74 12.55 4.75
C PRO A 52 10.23 11.66 5.90
N VAL A 53 11.48 11.20 5.79
CA VAL A 53 12.11 10.39 6.83
C VAL A 53 13.01 11.28 7.67
N GLU A 54 12.68 11.41 8.95
CA GLU A 54 13.47 12.20 9.88
C GLU A 54 14.76 11.48 10.27
N PRO A 55 15.88 12.20 10.47
CA PRO A 55 17.14 11.59 10.90
C PRO A 55 17.01 10.73 12.16
N ALA A 56 16.10 11.09 13.07
CA ALA A 56 15.81 10.31 14.27
C ALA A 56 15.22 8.93 13.96
N GLN A 57 14.36 8.82 12.95
CA GLN A 57 13.76 7.54 12.53
C GLN A 57 14.83 6.63 11.89
N VAL A 58 15.73 7.19 11.08
CA VAL A 58 16.86 6.45 10.50
C VAL A 58 17.79 5.92 11.59
N ASN A 59 18.09 6.75 12.58
CA ASN A 59 18.96 6.37 13.69
C ASN A 59 18.32 5.26 14.53
N GLU A 60 17.03 5.39 14.87
CA GLU A 60 16.31 4.35 15.61
C GLU A 60 16.28 3.02 14.84
N ALA A 61 15.98 3.05 13.54
CA ALA A 61 15.98 1.84 12.71
C ALA A 61 17.37 1.17 12.68
N ARG A 62 18.44 1.96 12.58
CA ARG A 62 19.82 1.46 12.62
C ARG A 62 20.17 0.85 13.97
N THR A 63 19.80 1.51 15.07
CA THR A 63 20.04 1.01 16.43
C THR A 63 19.33 -0.33 16.64
N ARG A 64 18.01 -0.41 16.38
CA ARG A 64 17.25 -1.65 16.52
C ARG A 64 17.80 -2.79 15.65
N TRP A 65 18.29 -2.46 14.45
CA TRP A 65 18.92 -3.45 13.58
C TRP A 65 20.23 -3.99 14.16
N GLN A 66 21.07 -3.13 14.75
CA GLN A 66 22.29 -3.55 15.41
C GLN A 66 22.01 -4.38 16.67
N GLU A 67 21.02 -3.99 17.46
CA GLU A 67 20.57 -4.74 18.63
C GLU A 67 20.06 -6.14 18.24
N LEU A 68 19.22 -6.24 17.21
CA LEU A 68 18.72 -7.52 16.70
C LEU A 68 19.85 -8.41 16.19
N LYS A 69 20.86 -7.84 15.52
CA LYS A 69 22.05 -8.59 15.09
C LYS A 69 22.88 -9.10 16.26
N ALA A 70 23.06 -8.28 17.29
CA ALA A 70 23.82 -8.64 18.48
C ALA A 70 23.07 -9.68 19.34
N ASN A 71 21.74 -9.59 19.36
CA ASN A 71 20.87 -10.51 20.08
C ASN A 71 19.65 -10.90 19.23
N PRO A 72 19.73 -12.00 18.46
CA PRO A 72 18.63 -12.49 17.63
C PRO A 72 17.35 -12.82 18.39
N SER A 73 17.43 -13.09 19.70
CA SER A 73 16.24 -13.35 20.54
C SER A 73 15.34 -12.12 20.76
N LEU A 74 15.80 -10.93 20.38
CA LEU A 74 14.98 -9.71 20.35
C LEU A 74 13.97 -9.71 19.18
N GLY A 75 14.20 -10.56 18.17
CA GLY A 75 13.29 -10.72 17.05
C GLY A 75 12.01 -11.44 17.46
N LEU A 76 10.94 -11.20 16.71
CA LEU A 76 9.71 -11.98 16.78
C LEU A 76 9.49 -12.64 15.42
N SER A 77 9.05 -13.89 15.44
CA SER A 77 8.41 -14.48 14.27
C SER A 77 7.13 -13.72 13.95
N TYR A 78 6.68 -13.84 12.70
CA TYR A 78 5.45 -13.21 12.26
C TYR A 78 4.23 -13.70 13.04
N ASP A 79 4.20 -14.99 13.40
CA ASP A 79 3.11 -15.57 14.20
C ASP A 79 3.10 -15.03 15.63
N GLU A 80 4.27 -14.87 16.26
CA GLU A 80 4.39 -14.24 17.59
C GLU A 80 3.97 -12.78 17.57
N LEU A 81 4.34 -12.04 16.51
CA LEU A 81 3.92 -10.66 16.33
C LEU A 81 2.40 -10.56 16.17
N LYS A 82 1.80 -11.40 15.33
CA LYS A 82 0.34 -11.45 15.13
C LYS A 82 -0.38 -11.74 16.45
N ALA A 83 0.08 -12.75 17.18
CA ALA A 83 -0.50 -13.12 18.48
C ALA A 83 -0.48 -11.96 19.50
N ARG A 84 0.48 -11.03 19.40
CA ARG A 84 0.54 -9.83 20.26
C ARG A 84 -0.38 -8.69 19.82
N LEU A 85 -0.64 -8.57 18.52
CA LEU A 85 -1.36 -7.42 17.95
C LEU A 85 -2.87 -7.67 17.78
N GLY A 86 -3.33 -8.92 17.87
CA GLY A 86 -4.75 -9.30 17.72
C GLY A 86 -5.10 -9.62 16.27
#